data_AF-A0A7W7XZQ7-F1
#
_entry.id   AF-A0A7W7XZQ7-F1
#
_cell.length_a   1.000
_cell.length_b   1.000
_cell.length_c   1.000
_cell.angle_alpha   90.00
_cell.angle_beta   90.00
_cell.angle_gamma   90.00
#
_symmetry.space_group_name_H-M   'P 1'
#
loop_
_entity.id
_entity.type
_entity.pdbx_description
1 polymer ?
#
loop_
_entity_poly.entity_id
_entity_poly.type
_entity_poly.pdbx_seq_one_letter_code
_entity_poly.pdbx_strand_id
1 'polypeptide(L)' 'MNDKPLYVHAEWDAEARVWFATSNDVPGLATEADTVEALVAKLETMIPELLAANGAAVEGDISFELLARRFDHVRPAA' A
#
# COMPACT_ATOMS: atom_id res chain seq x y z
N MET A 1 11.13 20.58 -0.59
CA MET A 1 10.04 19.70 -1.08
C MET A 1 9.47 19.03 0.15
N ASN A 2 8.17 18.76 0.21
CA ASN A 2 7.51 18.34 1.44
C ASN A 2 8.04 16.93 1.82
N ASP A 3 9.00 16.85 2.75
CA ASP A 3 9.71 15.66 3.26
C ASP A 3 8.82 14.59 3.93
N LYS A 4 7.50 14.67 3.74
CA LYS A 4 6.55 13.77 4.39
C LYS A 4 6.30 12.57 3.48
N PRO A 5 6.49 11.33 3.97
CA PRO A 5 6.19 10.14 3.19
C PRO A 5 4.70 10.06 2.87
N LEU A 6 4.38 9.47 1.72
CA LEU A 6 3.01 9.10 1.35
C LEU A 6 2.56 7.93 2.21
N TYR A 7 1.36 7.98 2.78
CA TYR A 7 0.85 6.93 3.66
C TYR A 7 0.02 5.92 2.88
N VAL A 8 0.46 4.66 2.89
CA VAL A 8 -0.26 3.54 2.29
C VAL A 8 -0.75 2.60 3.38
N HIS A 9 -2.03 2.27 3.34
CA HIS A 9 -2.65 1.33 4.26
C HIS A 9 -2.89 0.01 3.53
N ALA A 10 -2.43 -1.08 4.13
CA ALA A 10 -2.71 -2.43 3.65
C ALA A 10 -3.46 -3.24 4.70
N GLU A 11 -4.51 -3.91 4.28
CA GLU A 11 -5.32 -4.79 5.12
C GLU A 11 -5.33 -6.20 4.54
N TRP A 12 -5.27 -7.20 5.42
CA TRP A 12 -5.42 -8.59 5.01
C TRP A 12 -6.90 -8.92 4.77
N ASP A 13 -7.24 -9.27 3.53
CA ASP A 13 -8.52 -9.89 3.18
C ASP A 13 -8.41 -11.41 3.36
N ALA A 14 -9.14 -11.93 4.34
CA ALA A 14 -9.13 -13.37 4.63
C ALA A 14 -9.95 -14.22 3.65
N GLU A 15 -10.95 -13.63 2.98
CA GLU A 15 -11.79 -14.32 1.99
C GLU A 15 -10.99 -14.51 0.70
N ALA A 16 -10.36 -13.44 0.21
CA ALA A 16 -9.54 -13.46 -0.99
C ALA A 16 -8.11 -13.98 -0.75
N ARG A 17 -7.65 -14.00 0.51
CA ARG A 17 -6.30 -14.39 0.94
C ARG A 17 -5.21 -13.52 0.31
N VAL A 18 -5.45 -12.22 0.29
CA VAL A 18 -4.53 -11.21 -0.25
C VAL A 18 -4.42 -10.02 0.70
N TRP A 19 -3.31 -9.30 0.61
CA TRP A 19 -3.19 -7.95 1.13
C TRP A 19 -3.80 -6.98 0.15
N PHE A 20 -4.71 -6.12 0.58
CA PHE A 20 -5.31 -5.05 -0.21
C PHE A 20 -4.80 -3.69 0.26
N ALA A 21 -4.33 -2.84 -0.66
CA ALA A 21 -3.76 -1.53 -0.36
C ALA A 21 -4.55 -0.36 -0.92
N THR A 22 -4.68 0.69 -0.11
CA THR A 22 -5.27 1.98 -0.48
C THR A 22 -4.49 3.15 0.13
N SER A 23 -4.68 4.35 -0.42
CA SER A 23 -4.05 5.56 0.11
C SER A 23 -4.87 6.80 -0.23
N ASN A 24 -4.95 7.75 0.72
CA ASN A 24 -5.47 9.10 0.44
C ASN A 24 -4.42 10.01 -0.20
N ASP A 25 -3.14 9.69 -0.02
CA ASP A 25 -2.02 10.48 -0.56
C ASP A 25 -1.70 10.08 -2.02
N VAL A 26 -2.19 8.92 -2.48
CA VAL A 26 -2.03 8.41 -3.86
C VAL A 26 -3.42 8.18 -4.48
N PRO A 27 -3.99 9.18 -5.15
CA PRO A 27 -5.33 9.08 -5.73
C PRO A 27 -5.44 7.93 -6.74
N GLY A 28 -6.46 7.09 -6.58
CA GLY A 28 -6.70 5.93 -7.44
C GLY A 28 -5.88 4.69 -7.07
N LEU A 29 -5.12 4.71 -5.96
CA LEU A 29 -4.43 3.51 -5.48
C LEU A 29 -5.43 2.50 -4.92
N ALA A 30 -5.59 1.40 -5.65
CA ALA A 30 -6.29 0.20 -5.22
C ALA A 30 -5.58 -1.00 -5.86
N THR A 31 -4.90 -1.81 -5.06
CA THR A 31 -4.14 -2.97 -5.56
C THR A 31 -4.04 -4.04 -4.48
N GLU A 32 -3.74 -5.26 -4.87
CA GLU A 32 -3.64 -6.40 -3.95
C GLU A 32 -2.48 -7.34 -4.28
N ALA A 33 -2.00 -8.11 -3.30
CA ALA A 33 -1.01 -9.18 -3.52
C ALA A 33 -1.02 -10.23 -2.41
N ASP A 34 -0.54 -11.44 -2.71
CA ASP A 34 -0.51 -12.57 -1.76
C ASP A 34 0.39 -12.32 -0.54
N THR A 35 1.43 -11.48 -0.68
CA THR A 35 2.37 -11.13 0.40
C THR A 35 2.60 -9.62 0.47
N VAL A 36 3.08 -9.14 1.63
CA VAL A 36 3.42 -7.73 1.81
C VAL A 36 4.56 -7.32 0.87
N GLU A 37 5.53 -8.20 0.64
CA GLU A 37 6.67 -7.94 -0.26
C GLU A 37 6.22 -7.83 -1.72
N ALA A 38 5.31 -8.71 -2.16
CA ALA A 38 4.73 -8.62 -3.49
C ALA A 38 3.88 -7.36 -3.66
N LEU A 39 3.21 -6.92 -2.58
CA LEU A 39 2.47 -5.67 -2.56
C LEU A 39 3.41 -4.47 -2.68
N VAL A 40 4.52 -4.44 -1.92
CA VAL A 40 5.55 -3.39 -2.00
C VAL A 40 6.11 -3.27 -3.42
N ALA A 41 6.45 -4.39 -4.06
CA ALA A 41 6.92 -4.38 -5.44
C ALA A 41 5.90 -3.78 -6.42
N LYS A 42 4.59 -4.00 -6.21
CA LYS A 42 3.54 -3.34 -7.00
C LYS A 42 3.47 -1.84 -6.71
N LEU A 43 3.58 -1.43 -5.44
CA LEU A 43 3.53 -0.03 -5.03
C LEU A 43 4.66 0.80 -5.63
N GLU A 44 5.87 0.25 -5.74
CA GLU A 44 7.02 0.91 -6.40
C GLU A 44 6.71 1.33 -7.84
N THR A 45 5.87 0.57 -8.55
CA THR A 45 5.43 0.91 -9.92
C THR A 45 4.19 1.81 -9.90
N MET A 46 3.17 1.44 -9.13
CA MET A 46 1.86 2.10 -9.22
C MET A 46 1.85 3.51 -8.62
N ILE A 47 2.60 3.77 -7.55
CA ILE A 47 2.63 5.09 -6.90
C ILE A 47 3.07 6.20 -7.88
N PRO A 48 4.25 6.10 -8.54
CA PRO A 48 4.66 7.15 -9.48
C PRO A 48 3.70 7.26 -10.68
N GLU A 49 3.20 6.15 -11.21
CA GLU A 49 2.25 6.14 -12.33
C GLU A 49 0.95 6.88 -11.98
N LEU A 50 0.36 6.59 -10.83
CA LEU A 50 -0.87 7.22 -10.38
C LEU A 50 -0.68 8.69 -10.05
N LEU A 51 0.44 9.08 -9.41
CA LEU A 51 0.76 10.48 -9.15
C LEU A 51 0.87 11.27 -10.46
N ALA A 52 1.61 10.74 -11.44
CA ALA A 52 1.75 11.35 -12.76
C ALA A 52 0.40 11.45 -13.50
N ALA A 53 -0.41 10.39 -13.46
CA ALA A 53 -1.74 10.37 -14.09
C ALA A 53 -2.70 11.39 -13.47
N ASN A 54 -2.52 11.73 -12.19
CA ASN A 54 -3.30 12.74 -11.48
C ASN A 54 -2.67 14.14 -11.54
N GLY A 55 -1.64 14.35 -12.37
CA GLY A 55 -1.04 15.66 -12.62
C GLY A 55 -0.08 16.16 -11.52
N ALA A 56 0.37 15.28 -10.62
CA ALA A 56 1.41 15.62 -9.67
C ALA A 56 2.78 15.67 -10.38
N ALA A 57 3.57 16.71 -10.09
CA ALA A 57 4.96 16.78 -10.53
C ALA A 57 5.79 15.78 -9.72
N VAL A 58 6.20 14.69 -10.36
CA VAL A 58 7.08 13.68 -9.78
C VAL A 58 8.52 14.02 -10.18
N GLU A 59 9.23 14.73 -9.31
CA GLU A 59 10.66 15.03 -9.47
C GLU A 59 11.44 14.46 -8.28
N GLY A 60 12.37 13.54 -8.54
CA GLY A 60 13.20 12.91 -7.52
C GLY A 60 12.56 11.69 -6.85
N ASP A 61 13.11 11.31 -5.70
CA ASP A 61 12.71 10.11 -4.97
C ASP A 61 11.35 10.30 -4.28
N ILE A 62 10.48 9.29 -4.40
CA ILE A 62 9.21 9.22 -3.68
C ILE A 62 9.40 8.35 -2.45
N SER A 63 9.19 8.92 -1.27
CA SER A 63 9.13 8.15 -0.02
C SER A 63 7.68 7.79 0.31
N PHE A 64 7.45 6.55 0.70
CA PHE A 64 6.16 6.11 1.24
C PHE A 64 6.36 5.25 2.49
N GLU A 65 5.35 5.27 3.36
CA GLU A 65 5.25 4.43 4.54
C GLU A 65 4.08 3.45 4.34
N LEU A 66 4.34 2.16 4.59
CA LEU A 66 3.31 1.12 4.50
C LEU A 66 2.92 0.65 5.90
N LEU A 67 1.66 0.87 6.26
CA LEU A 67 1.04 0.26 7.44
C LEU A 67 0.25 -0.98 7.01
N ALA A 68 0.81 -2.16 7.27
CA ALA A 68 0.14 -3.43 7.04
C ALA A 68 -0.54 -3.92 8.33
N ARG A 69 -1.87 -4.08 8.30
CA ARG A 69 -2.67 -4.54 9.43
C ARG A 69 -3.32 -5.88 9.13
N ARG A 70 -3.13 -6.84 10.03
CA ARG A 70 -3.83 -8.13 10.03
C ARG A 70 -4.33 -8.45 11.43
N PHE A 71 -5.54 -8.99 11.51
CA PHE A 71 -6.14 -9.48 12.73
C PHE A 71 -6.35 -10.99 12.66
N ASP A 72 -5.83 -11.69 13.66
CA ASP A 72 -6.05 -13.12 13.84
C ASP A 72 -6.64 -13.39 15.22
N HIS A 73 -7.44 -14.44 15.30
CA HIS A 73 -7.96 -14.97 16.56
C HIS A 73 -7.32 -16.33 16.84
N VAL A 74 -6.69 -16.47 18.00
CA VAL A 74 -6.08 -17.74 18.45
C VAL A 74 -6.87 -18.27 19.65
N ARG A 75 -7.16 -19.57 19.66
CA ARG A 75 -7.72 -20.25 20.85
C ARG A 75 -6.59 -20.93 21.62
N PRO A 76 -6.59 -20.87 22.97
CA PRO A 76 -5.60 -21.58 23.78
C PRO A 76 -5.75 -23.10 23.60
N ALA A 77 -4.64 -23.83 23.71
CA ALA A 77 -4.64 -25.28 23.78
C ALA A 77 -5.31 -25.75 25.09
N ALA A 78 -6.02 -26.88 25.01
CA ALA A 78 -6.74 -27.50 26.14
C ALA A 78 -5.78 -28.14 27.16
#